data_AF-A0A6H1ZTK2-F1
#
_entry.id   AF-A0A6H1ZTK2-F1
#
_cell.length_a   1.000
_cell.length_b   1.000
_cell.length_c   1.000
_cell.angle_alpha   90.00
_cell.angle_beta   90.00
_cell.angle_gamma   90.00
#
_symmetry.space_group_name_H-M   'P 1'
#
loop_
_entity.id
_entity.type
_entity.pdbx_description
1 polymer ?
#
loop_
_entity_poly.entity_id
_entity_poly.type
_entity_poly.pdbx_seq_one_letter_code
_entity_poly.pdbx_strand_id
1 'polypeptide(L)'
;LWIPDLLSISASGLKTDDNDDGTYENTWATTDYIEYGVGIEDTLNTYPRIRLETNPNGDYNSFASGVKKGVQIAGLWGYGDGISATPYVADTTITEDLTSGEAAIDVTAVTNLSAGQVILIGSEQYYIYSIATLTLTVEPTVNGTTAATHSSGATIYIYQYPSDIRQACIALSTALYQLRDKQGLQSERIGDYEYTVRGTAGRGGLMTEIGMIKSILDDTIRSYKRMRF
;
A
#
# COMPACT_ATOMS: atom_id res chain seq x y z
N LEU A 1 -3.99 -22.53 7.79
CA LEU A 1 -4.86 -21.47 8.34
C LEU A 1 -4.94 -20.33 7.34
N TRP A 2 -6.14 -19.99 6.86
CA TRP A 2 -6.34 -18.79 6.03
C TRP A 2 -6.43 -17.58 6.93
N ILE A 3 -5.69 -16.54 6.58
CA ILE A 3 -5.61 -15.29 7.33
C ILE A 3 -5.93 -14.10 6.42
N PRO A 4 -6.35 -12.96 7.00
CA PRO A 4 -6.39 -11.68 6.29
C PRO A 4 -4.99 -11.26 5.80
N ASP A 5 -4.91 -10.07 5.24
CA ASP A 5 -3.68 -9.44 4.78
C ASP A 5 -2.68 -9.22 5.92
N LEU A 6 -1.66 -10.07 6.00
CA LEU A 6 -0.59 -9.98 6.98
C LEU A 6 0.73 -9.61 6.29
N LEU A 7 1.42 -8.59 6.78
CA LEU A 7 2.74 -8.21 6.28
C LEU A 7 3.86 -8.94 7.02
N SER A 8 3.76 -9.06 8.34
CA SER A 8 4.75 -9.78 9.15
C SER A 8 4.18 -10.20 10.50
N ILE A 9 4.65 -11.32 11.04
CA ILE A 9 4.39 -11.72 12.42
C ILE A 9 5.46 -11.09 13.32
N SER A 10 5.04 -10.50 14.44
CA SER A 10 5.97 -9.97 15.44
C SER A 10 6.79 -11.11 16.07
N ALA A 11 7.94 -10.82 16.66
CA ALA A 11 8.67 -11.82 17.43
C ALA A 11 7.76 -12.41 18.53
N SER A 12 7.64 -13.75 18.58
CA SER A 12 6.69 -14.45 19.47
C SER A 12 5.22 -14.10 19.26
N GLY A 13 4.87 -13.59 18.07
CA GLY A 13 3.54 -13.08 17.76
C GLY A 13 2.51 -14.15 17.42
N LEU A 14 2.95 -15.33 16.97
CA LEU A 14 2.06 -16.47 16.75
C LEU A 14 1.99 -17.33 18.01
N LYS A 15 0.78 -17.47 18.55
CA LYS A 15 0.52 -18.28 19.73
C LYS A 15 -0.73 -19.12 19.60
N THR A 16 -0.76 -20.25 20.30
CA THR A 16 -1.93 -21.12 20.38
C THR A 16 -2.35 -21.40 21.82
N ASP A 17 -3.66 -21.49 22.00
CA ASP A 17 -4.35 -21.95 23.22
C ASP A 17 -4.59 -23.46 23.09
N ASP A 18 -4.24 -24.21 24.13
CA ASP A 18 -4.37 -25.66 24.20
C ASP A 18 -5.60 -26.15 24.98
N ASN A 19 -6.24 -25.29 25.77
CA ASN A 19 -7.22 -25.70 26.77
C ASN A 19 -8.57 -24.93 26.71
N ASP A 20 -8.74 -24.03 25.73
CA ASP A 20 -9.94 -23.20 25.50
C ASP A 20 -10.27 -22.28 26.68
N ASP A 21 -9.27 -21.89 27.48
CA ASP A 21 -9.42 -20.95 28.59
C ASP A 21 -9.13 -19.49 28.20
N GLY A 22 -8.68 -19.25 26.97
CA GLY A 22 -8.33 -17.92 26.44
C GLY A 22 -6.93 -17.45 26.80
N THR A 23 -6.13 -18.28 27.47
CA THR A 23 -4.69 -18.12 27.66
C THR A 23 -3.98 -18.79 26.49
N TYR A 24 -2.94 -18.12 25.97
CA TYR A 24 -2.17 -18.64 24.83
C TYR A 24 -0.78 -19.04 25.33
N GLU A 25 -0.63 -20.29 25.78
CA GLU A 25 0.57 -20.80 26.43
C GLU A 25 1.67 -21.12 25.41
N ASN A 26 1.28 -21.63 24.25
CA ASN A 26 2.20 -22.07 23.23
C ASN A 26 2.62 -20.92 22.35
N THR A 27 3.91 -20.60 22.37
CA THR A 27 4.52 -19.62 21.47
C THR A 27 5.25 -20.34 20.36
N TRP A 28 4.93 -19.99 19.11
CA TRP A 28 5.52 -20.61 17.93
C TRP A 28 6.75 -19.82 17.49
N ALA A 29 7.82 -20.54 17.15
CA ALA A 29 9.01 -19.99 16.51
C ALA A 29 8.78 -19.80 15.01
N THR A 30 9.59 -18.96 14.37
CA THR A 30 9.55 -18.74 12.91
C THR A 30 9.86 -20.00 12.09
N THR A 31 10.48 -21.01 12.72
CA THR A 31 10.75 -22.32 12.13
C THR A 31 9.54 -23.24 12.14
N ASP A 32 8.50 -22.94 12.94
CA ASP A 32 7.36 -23.85 13.14
C ASP A 32 6.27 -23.69 12.09
N TYR A 33 6.33 -22.62 11.30
CA TYR A 33 5.31 -22.30 10.32
C TYR A 33 5.92 -21.76 9.03
N ILE A 34 5.14 -21.86 7.96
CA ILE A 34 5.46 -21.36 6.63
C ILE A 34 4.39 -20.35 6.25
N GLU A 35 4.82 -19.17 5.80
CA GLU A 35 3.95 -18.10 5.35
C GLU A 35 3.83 -18.10 3.83
N TYR A 36 2.59 -18.06 3.34
CA TYR A 36 2.29 -17.95 1.92
C TYR A 36 1.51 -16.67 1.65
N GLY A 37 1.97 -15.90 0.67
CA GLY A 37 1.28 -14.75 0.11
C GLY A 37 0.49 -15.04 -1.15
N VAL A 38 0.07 -13.95 -1.79
CA VAL A 38 -0.70 -13.97 -3.05
C VAL A 38 0.21 -14.32 -4.24
N GLY A 39 -0.27 -15.09 -5.22
CA GLY A 39 0.50 -15.40 -6.43
C GLY A 39 0.38 -16.86 -6.88
N ILE A 40 0.71 -17.14 -8.14
CA ILE A 40 0.60 -18.48 -8.75
C ILE A 40 1.96 -19.20 -8.79
N GLU A 41 3.08 -18.46 -8.84
CA GLU A 41 4.41 -19.04 -9.11
C GLU A 41 5.44 -18.87 -7.97
N ASP A 42 5.35 -17.81 -7.15
CA ASP A 42 6.18 -17.63 -5.95
C ASP A 42 5.34 -17.08 -4.78
N THR A 43 4.61 -17.95 -4.12
CA THR A 43 3.77 -17.60 -2.98
C THR A 43 4.59 -17.33 -1.71
N LEU A 44 5.82 -17.83 -1.61
CA LEU A 44 6.63 -17.72 -0.38
C LEU A 44 7.34 -16.38 -0.24
N ASN A 45 7.55 -15.63 -1.33
CA ASN A 45 8.17 -14.29 -1.28
C ASN A 45 7.21 -13.15 -1.61
N THR A 46 5.91 -13.45 -1.75
CA THR A 46 4.92 -12.41 -2.07
C THR A 46 4.17 -11.95 -0.82
N TYR A 47 3.80 -10.66 -0.82
CA TYR A 47 3.02 -10.01 0.22
C TYR A 47 1.70 -9.44 -0.36
N PRO A 48 0.65 -9.30 0.47
CA PRO A 48 0.57 -9.75 1.86
C PRO A 48 0.50 -11.28 1.95
N ARG A 49 0.89 -11.81 3.11
CA ARG A 49 0.67 -13.20 3.51
C ARG A 49 -0.84 -13.41 3.72
N ILE A 50 -1.36 -14.49 3.17
CA ILE A 50 -2.79 -14.85 3.22
C ILE A 50 -3.02 -16.23 3.84
N ARG A 51 -1.96 -17.00 4.03
CA ARG A 51 -2.05 -18.36 4.55
C ARG A 51 -0.83 -18.71 5.38
N LEU A 52 -1.09 -19.33 6.52
CA LEU A 52 -0.08 -19.98 7.36
C LEU A 52 -0.25 -21.49 7.27
N GLU A 53 0.86 -22.19 7.17
CA GLU A 53 0.92 -23.64 7.30
C GLU A 53 1.89 -24.02 8.41
N THR A 54 1.64 -25.16 9.04
CA THR A 54 2.61 -25.76 9.95
C THR A 54 3.79 -26.27 9.14
N ASN A 55 5.00 -26.00 9.59
CA ASN A 55 6.19 -26.61 9.01
C ASN A 55 6.25 -28.07 9.48
N PRO A 56 6.33 -29.07 8.59
CA PRO A 56 6.48 -30.48 8.98
C PRO A 56 7.74 -30.77 9.83
N ASN A 57 8.74 -29.89 9.78
CA ASN A 57 9.95 -29.99 10.59
C ASN A 57 9.91 -29.10 11.84
N GLY A 58 8.78 -28.43 12.09
CA GLY A 58 8.55 -27.60 13.26
C GLY A 58 8.10 -28.41 14.47
N ASP A 59 8.02 -27.73 15.62
CA ASP A 59 7.64 -28.36 16.89
C ASP A 59 6.12 -28.63 16.98
N TYR A 60 5.32 -28.07 16.08
CA TYR A 60 3.86 -28.14 16.11
C TYR A 60 3.27 -28.72 14.82
N ASN A 61 2.33 -29.66 14.97
CA ASN A 61 1.68 -30.37 13.86
C ASN A 61 0.28 -29.83 13.51
N SER A 62 -0.27 -28.89 14.30
CA SER A 62 -1.58 -28.31 14.06
C SER A 62 -1.74 -26.98 14.80
N PHE A 63 -2.54 -26.07 14.25
CA PHE A 63 -2.94 -24.85 14.94
C PHE A 63 -4.11 -25.14 15.90
N ALA A 64 -3.90 -25.00 17.22
CA ALA A 64 -4.93 -25.00 18.27
C ALA A 64 -6.05 -26.05 18.06
N SER A 65 -5.66 -27.32 17.93
CA SER A 65 -6.58 -28.40 17.58
C SER A 65 -7.65 -28.60 18.65
N GLY A 66 -8.92 -28.54 18.25
CA GLY A 66 -10.06 -28.72 19.17
C GLY A 66 -10.46 -27.46 19.96
N VAL A 67 -9.70 -26.37 19.85
CA VAL A 67 -9.92 -25.11 20.58
C VAL A 67 -10.55 -24.07 19.65
N LYS A 68 -11.58 -23.35 20.11
CA LYS A 68 -12.26 -22.34 19.28
C LYS A 68 -11.55 -21.01 19.43
N LYS A 69 -11.18 -20.40 18.30
CA LYS A 69 -10.42 -19.14 18.29
C LYS A 69 -9.09 -19.24 19.06
N GLY A 70 -8.54 -20.44 19.21
CA GLY A 70 -7.31 -20.67 19.96
C GLY A 70 -6.03 -20.24 19.24
N VAL A 71 -6.10 -19.39 18.21
CA VAL A 71 -4.91 -18.88 17.52
C VAL A 71 -4.85 -17.36 17.67
N GLN A 72 -3.76 -16.87 18.25
CA GLN A 72 -3.44 -15.45 18.34
C GLN A 72 -2.28 -15.14 17.39
N ILE A 73 -2.44 -14.08 16.60
CA ILE A 73 -1.40 -13.59 15.70
C ILE A 73 -1.24 -12.09 15.96
N ALA A 74 -0.17 -11.75 16.67
CA ALA A 74 0.32 -10.39 16.78
C ALA A 74 1.32 -10.13 15.65
N GLY A 75 1.06 -9.08 14.89
CA GLY A 75 1.82 -8.77 13.69
C GLY A 75 1.34 -7.49 13.05
N LEU A 76 1.98 -7.16 11.95
CA LEU A 76 1.60 -6.05 11.11
C LEU A 76 0.65 -6.56 10.02
N TRP A 77 -0.54 -5.98 9.97
CA TRP A 77 -1.59 -6.35 9.01
C TRP A 77 -1.70 -5.25 7.94
N GLY A 78 -2.01 -5.65 6.71
CA GLY A 78 -2.10 -4.77 5.54
C GLY A 78 -1.16 -5.16 4.39
N TYR A 79 -1.20 -4.36 3.34
CA TYR A 79 -0.34 -4.49 2.14
C TYR A 79 1.01 -3.76 2.27
N GLY A 80 1.26 -3.09 3.41
CA GLY A 80 2.47 -2.34 3.70
C GLY A 80 2.27 -1.48 4.96
N ASP A 81 3.34 -1.22 5.70
CA ASP A 81 3.39 -0.19 6.77
C ASP A 81 3.96 1.14 6.27
N GLY A 82 4.33 1.22 4.99
CA GLY A 82 5.03 2.37 4.46
C GLY A 82 6.47 2.49 4.94
N ILE A 83 7.00 1.65 5.85
CA ILE A 83 8.28 1.88 6.56
C ILE A 83 9.23 0.66 6.47
N SER A 84 8.70 -0.56 6.42
CA SER A 84 9.47 -1.80 6.26
C SER A 84 10.21 -1.83 4.93
N ALA A 85 11.35 -2.53 4.85
CA ALA A 85 12.22 -2.60 3.67
C ALA A 85 11.59 -3.23 2.41
N THR A 86 10.37 -3.76 2.50
CA THR A 86 9.78 -4.66 1.50
C THR A 86 9.08 -4.00 0.29
N PRO A 87 8.77 -2.70 0.25
CA PRO A 87 8.42 -2.02 -1.01
C PRO A 87 9.54 -1.11 -1.55
N TYR A 88 10.71 -1.04 -0.91
CA TYR A 88 11.75 -0.06 -1.26
C TYR A 88 12.78 -0.62 -2.24
N VAL A 89 13.01 0.10 -3.35
CA VAL A 89 14.05 -0.25 -4.34
C VAL A 89 15.10 0.86 -4.38
N ALA A 90 16.37 0.48 -4.20
CA ALA A 90 17.49 1.41 -4.29
C ALA A 90 17.61 2.00 -5.70
N ASP A 91 17.93 3.29 -5.80
CA ASP A 91 18.04 3.98 -7.08
C ASP A 91 19.33 4.81 -7.19
N THR A 92 19.38 5.95 -6.52
CA THR A 92 20.45 6.96 -6.64
C THR A 92 20.99 7.35 -5.26
N THR A 93 21.91 8.31 -5.21
CA THR A 93 22.46 8.87 -3.96
C THR A 93 22.33 10.37 -3.92
N ILE A 94 22.17 10.92 -2.72
CA ILE A 94 22.25 12.37 -2.48
C ILE A 94 23.68 12.86 -2.67
N THR A 95 23.83 14.09 -3.18
CA THR A 95 25.14 14.70 -3.45
C THR A 95 25.54 15.76 -2.43
N GLU A 96 24.69 16.02 -1.44
CA GLU A 96 24.92 16.98 -0.36
C GLU A 96 24.61 16.38 1.01
N ASP A 97 25.05 17.06 2.07
CA ASP A 97 24.61 16.75 3.42
C ASP A 97 23.24 17.41 3.67
N LEU A 98 22.26 16.63 4.13
CA LEU A 98 20.92 17.14 4.44
C LEU A 98 20.80 17.48 5.92
N THR A 99 20.13 18.60 6.20
CA THR A 99 19.76 18.98 7.57
C THR A 99 18.34 18.48 7.92
N SER A 100 17.97 18.58 9.19
CA SER A 100 16.63 18.16 9.65
C SER A 100 15.54 19.01 8.98
N GLY A 101 14.61 18.36 8.27
CA GLY A 101 13.48 19.02 7.63
C GLY A 101 13.83 19.67 6.28
N GLU A 102 14.83 19.14 5.58
CA GLU A 102 15.25 19.62 4.27
C GLU A 102 14.09 19.56 3.24
N ALA A 103 13.94 20.63 2.46
CA ALA A 103 12.88 20.77 1.45
C ALA A 103 13.39 20.75 0.00
N ALA A 104 14.71 20.72 -0.18
CA ALA A 104 15.37 20.57 -1.47
C ALA A 104 16.50 19.55 -1.34
N ILE A 105 16.58 18.59 -2.26
CA ILE A 105 17.58 17.52 -2.20
C ILE A 105 18.29 17.42 -3.55
N ASP A 106 19.59 17.64 -3.56
CA ASP A 106 20.45 17.41 -4.71
C ASP A 106 20.85 15.93 -4.81
N VAL A 107 20.69 15.36 -6.02
CA VAL A 107 20.90 13.94 -6.29
C VAL A 107 21.84 13.70 -7.46
N THR A 108 22.44 12.51 -7.49
CA THR A 108 23.40 12.13 -8.55
C THR A 108 22.72 11.91 -9.90
N ALA A 109 21.46 11.45 -9.90
CA ALA A 109 20.67 11.15 -11.08
C ALA A 109 19.18 11.20 -10.77
N VAL A 110 18.36 11.54 -11.77
CA VAL A 110 16.89 11.65 -11.66
C VAL A 110 16.14 10.70 -12.59
N THR A 111 16.84 9.77 -13.26
CA THR A 111 16.29 8.99 -14.38
C THR A 111 15.02 8.19 -14.02
N ASN A 112 14.94 7.67 -12.79
CA ASN A 112 13.80 6.91 -12.30
C ASN A 112 12.95 7.66 -11.26
N LEU A 113 13.31 8.93 -10.99
CA LEU A 113 12.60 9.79 -10.05
C LEU A 113 11.54 10.61 -10.78
N SER A 114 10.38 10.78 -10.15
CA SER A 114 9.30 11.61 -10.66
C SER A 114 8.52 12.27 -9.53
N ALA A 115 7.92 13.43 -9.83
CA ALA A 115 6.93 14.04 -8.97
C ALA A 115 5.80 13.04 -8.62
N GLY A 116 5.32 13.09 -7.38
CA GLY A 116 4.30 12.18 -6.86
C GLY A 116 4.84 10.90 -6.20
N GLN A 117 6.15 10.65 -6.27
CA GLN A 117 6.77 9.51 -5.59
C GLN A 117 7.09 9.83 -4.13
N VAL A 118 7.05 8.78 -3.30
CA VAL A 118 7.65 8.80 -1.96
C VAL A 118 9.01 8.10 -2.04
N ILE A 119 10.02 8.74 -1.48
CA ILE A 119 11.38 8.20 -1.36
C ILE A 119 11.77 8.06 0.11
N LEU A 120 12.70 7.16 0.39
CA LEU A 120 13.27 6.91 1.72
C LEU A 120 14.78 7.16 1.68
N ILE A 121 15.27 7.88 2.68
CA ILE A 121 16.70 8.10 2.94
C ILE A 121 16.94 7.76 4.41
N GLY A 122 17.79 6.78 4.69
CA GLY A 122 17.96 6.24 6.04
C GLY A 122 16.64 5.69 6.61
N SER A 123 16.01 6.43 7.54
CA SER A 123 14.70 6.11 8.12
C SER A 123 13.66 7.22 7.93
N GLU A 124 13.96 8.24 7.11
CA GLU A 124 13.07 9.37 6.83
C GLU A 124 12.49 9.26 5.42
N GLN A 125 11.19 9.55 5.30
CA GLN A 125 10.51 9.59 4.02
C GLN A 125 10.28 11.02 3.55
N TYR A 126 10.41 11.19 2.25
CA TYR A 126 10.17 12.44 1.54
C TYR A 126 9.19 12.23 0.40
N TYR A 127 8.25 13.16 0.21
CA TYR A 127 7.38 13.20 -0.95
C TYR A 127 7.92 14.18 -2.00
N ILE A 128 8.07 13.75 -3.25
CA ILE A 128 8.60 14.58 -4.33
C ILE A 128 7.49 15.42 -4.96
N TYR A 129 7.59 16.75 -4.87
CA TYR A 129 6.68 17.68 -5.55
C TYR A 129 7.08 17.92 -7.00
N SER A 130 8.37 18.14 -7.24
CA SER A 130 8.90 18.44 -8.56
C SER A 130 10.39 18.15 -8.63
N ILE A 131 10.91 18.09 -9.86
CA ILE A 131 12.32 17.85 -10.15
C ILE A 131 12.79 18.94 -11.10
N ALA A 132 13.86 19.63 -10.74
CA ALA A 132 14.52 20.63 -11.56
C ALA A 132 15.98 20.23 -11.73
N THR A 133 16.38 19.84 -12.95
CA THR A 133 17.71 19.28 -13.24
C THR A 133 18.04 18.08 -12.34
N LEU A 134 18.89 18.25 -11.33
CA LEU A 134 19.28 17.23 -10.36
C LEU A 134 18.83 17.57 -8.92
N THR A 135 17.94 18.56 -8.77
CA THR A 135 17.41 18.98 -7.47
C THR A 135 15.94 18.56 -7.38
N LEU A 136 15.60 17.85 -6.30
CA LEU A 136 14.23 17.49 -5.94
C LEU A 136 13.66 18.57 -5.04
N THR A 137 12.44 19.04 -5.32
CA THR A 137 11.64 19.79 -4.32
C THR A 137 10.77 18.79 -3.58
N VAL A 138 10.89 18.73 -2.25
CA VAL A 138 10.28 17.67 -1.44
C VAL A 138 9.53 18.18 -0.22
N GLU A 139 8.62 17.35 0.28
CA GLU A 139 8.09 17.44 1.64
C GLU A 139 8.80 16.40 2.52
N PRO A 140 9.46 16.80 3.62
CA PRO A 140 10.07 15.87 4.56
C PRO A 140 9.04 15.24 5.51
N THR A 141 9.47 14.27 6.32
CA THR A 141 8.69 13.70 7.43
C THR A 141 7.33 13.10 7.07
N VAL A 142 7.15 12.66 5.81
CA VAL A 142 5.86 12.11 5.39
C VAL A 142 5.61 10.75 6.04
N ASN A 143 4.35 10.33 6.06
CA ASN A 143 3.90 9.06 6.65
C ASN A 143 4.31 8.86 8.13
N GLY A 144 4.49 9.95 8.87
CA GLY A 144 4.82 9.91 10.31
C GLY A 144 6.30 9.59 10.60
N THR A 145 7.17 9.67 9.60
CA THR A 145 8.62 9.55 9.81
C THR A 145 9.18 10.75 10.56
N THR A 146 10.30 10.54 11.26
CA THR A 146 10.97 11.61 12.04
C THR A 146 12.08 12.23 11.21
N ALA A 147 12.20 13.56 11.27
CA ALA A 147 13.26 14.29 10.59
C ALA A 147 14.65 13.84 11.07
N ALA A 148 15.57 13.66 10.12
CA ALA A 148 16.92 13.22 10.36
C ALA A 148 17.92 14.01 9.51
N THR A 149 19.19 14.00 9.93
CA THR A 149 20.31 14.48 9.12
C THR A 149 20.88 13.32 8.31
N HIS A 150 21.25 13.55 7.05
CA HIS A 150 21.82 12.54 6.17
C HIS A 150 23.13 13.05 5.58
N SER A 151 24.14 12.19 5.47
CA SER A 151 25.41 12.55 4.84
C SER A 151 25.39 12.34 3.33
N SER A 152 26.12 13.16 2.60
CA SER A 152 26.36 13.02 1.17
C SER A 152 26.77 11.58 0.83
N GLY A 153 26.19 11.04 -0.24
CA GLY A 153 26.32 9.63 -0.63
C GLY A 153 25.28 8.69 0.00
N ALA A 154 24.39 9.16 0.88
CA ALA A 154 23.29 8.33 1.36
C ALA A 154 22.39 7.86 0.20
N THR A 155 22.01 6.58 0.24
CA THR A 155 21.18 5.96 -0.79
C THR A 155 19.73 6.40 -0.68
N ILE A 156 19.15 6.77 -1.82
CA ILE A 156 17.73 6.98 -2.01
C ILE A 156 17.09 5.66 -2.42
N TYR A 157 16.02 5.30 -1.72
CA TYR A 157 15.15 4.21 -2.08
C TYR A 157 13.79 4.74 -2.52
N ILE A 158 13.24 4.20 -3.61
CA ILE A 158 11.91 4.56 -4.12
C ILE A 158 10.87 3.61 -3.53
N TYR A 159 9.77 4.16 -3.01
CA TYR A 159 8.63 3.37 -2.54
C TYR A 159 7.84 2.80 -3.73
N GLN A 160 7.85 1.47 -3.88
CA GLN A 160 7.06 0.78 -4.88
C GLN A 160 5.74 0.29 -4.30
N TYR A 161 4.64 0.87 -4.80
CA TYR A 161 3.32 0.37 -4.47
C TYR A 161 3.13 -1.07 -4.99
N PRO A 162 2.48 -1.96 -4.22
CA PRO A 162 2.17 -3.32 -4.64
C PRO A 162 1.48 -3.36 -6.01
N SER A 163 1.76 -4.40 -6.79
CA SER A 163 1.23 -4.57 -8.16
C SER A 163 -0.29 -4.50 -8.21
N ASP A 164 -0.97 -5.08 -7.22
CA ASP A 164 -2.43 -5.18 -7.18
C ASP A 164 -3.07 -3.81 -6.99
N ILE A 165 -2.49 -2.98 -6.11
CA ILE A 165 -2.93 -1.59 -5.91
C ILE A 165 -2.68 -0.77 -7.18
N ARG A 166 -1.52 -0.95 -7.80
CA ARG A 166 -1.18 -0.28 -9.07
C ARG A 166 -2.16 -0.65 -10.18
N GLN A 167 -2.46 -1.94 -10.33
CA GLN A 167 -3.44 -2.44 -11.30
C GLN A 167 -4.85 -1.93 -10.98
N ALA A 168 -5.25 -1.92 -9.72
CA ALA A 168 -6.55 -1.39 -9.29
C ALA A 168 -6.68 0.10 -9.62
N CYS A 169 -5.63 0.89 -9.36
CA CYS A 169 -5.58 2.31 -9.73
C CYS A 169 -5.70 2.49 -11.26
N ILE A 170 -4.94 1.72 -12.06
CA ILE A 170 -5.01 1.78 -13.53
C ILE A 170 -6.42 1.39 -14.03
N ALA A 171 -7.00 0.33 -13.47
CA ALA A 171 -8.34 -0.13 -13.83
C ALA A 171 -9.40 0.91 -13.47
N LEU A 172 -9.30 1.50 -12.27
CA LEU A 172 -10.20 2.56 -11.81
C LEU A 172 -10.09 3.80 -12.69
N SER A 173 -8.88 4.28 -12.98
CA SER A 173 -8.66 5.42 -13.88
C SER A 173 -9.27 5.14 -15.25
N THR A 174 -9.01 3.97 -15.83
CA THR A 174 -9.55 3.57 -17.13
C THR A 174 -11.08 3.51 -17.10
N ALA A 175 -11.68 2.94 -16.04
CA ALA A 175 -13.12 2.88 -15.88
C ALA A 175 -13.73 4.29 -15.78
N LEU A 176 -13.12 5.20 -15.02
CA LEU A 176 -13.57 6.59 -14.91
C LEU A 176 -13.51 7.31 -16.26
N TYR A 177 -12.42 7.14 -17.03
CA TYR A 177 -12.31 7.71 -18.38
C TYR A 177 -13.36 7.15 -19.34
N GLN A 178 -13.60 5.85 -19.34
CA GLN A 178 -14.63 5.23 -20.18
C GLN A 178 -16.06 5.64 -19.78
N LEU A 179 -16.30 5.87 -18.48
CA LEU A 179 -17.60 6.35 -17.99
C LEU A 179 -17.83 7.81 -18.38
N ARG A 180 -16.79 8.66 -18.35
CA ARG A 180 -16.84 10.02 -18.88
C ARG A 180 -17.28 10.03 -20.35
N ASP A 181 -16.74 9.13 -21.16
CA ASP A 181 -17.12 9.02 -22.57
C ASP A 181 -18.56 8.50 -22.75
N LYS A 182 -19.00 7.54 -21.90
CA LYS A 182 -20.37 7.01 -21.89
C LYS A 182 -21.44 8.00 -21.39
N GLN A 183 -21.06 9.06 -20.68
CA GLN A 183 -21.96 10.14 -20.28
C GLN A 183 -22.28 11.14 -21.41
N GLY A 184 -21.75 10.93 -22.62
CA GLY A 184 -22.10 11.70 -23.80
C GLY A 184 -21.24 12.94 -23.99
N LEU A 185 -19.91 12.77 -24.01
CA LEU A 185 -19.00 13.78 -24.56
C LEU A 185 -19.32 13.98 -26.06
N GLN A 186 -19.92 15.14 -26.42
CA GLN A 186 -20.40 15.38 -27.79
C GLN A 186 -19.41 16.12 -28.70
N SER A 187 -18.42 16.85 -28.18
CA SER A 187 -17.32 17.47 -28.95
C SER A 187 -16.30 18.12 -28.02
N GLU A 188 -15.02 18.05 -28.35
CA GLU A 188 -13.96 18.82 -27.70
C GLU A 188 -13.15 19.54 -28.80
N ARG A 189 -13.06 20.87 -28.76
CA ARG A 189 -12.13 21.66 -29.60
C ARG A 189 -11.18 22.42 -28.69
N ILE A 190 -9.89 22.24 -28.92
CA ILE A 190 -8.82 22.98 -28.26
C ILE A 190 -8.90 24.45 -28.70
N GLY A 191 -9.05 25.38 -27.73
CA GLY A 191 -8.52 26.72 -27.91
C GLY A 191 -9.21 27.92 -27.28
N ASP A 192 -10.46 27.89 -26.77
CA ASP A 192 -11.06 29.05 -26.09
C ASP A 192 -12.22 28.62 -25.16
N TYR A 193 -12.18 29.01 -23.89
CA TYR A 193 -13.17 28.58 -22.87
C TYR A 193 -14.27 29.63 -22.65
N GLU A 194 -15.49 29.32 -23.09
CA GLU A 194 -16.73 29.88 -22.53
C GLU A 194 -17.78 28.76 -22.46
N TYR A 195 -18.44 28.60 -21.31
CA TYR A 195 -19.53 27.64 -21.15
C TYR A 195 -20.79 28.34 -20.65
N THR A 196 -21.94 28.02 -21.25
CA THR A 196 -23.26 28.30 -20.66
C THR A 196 -23.98 26.98 -20.42
N VAL A 197 -24.34 26.74 -19.15
CA VAL A 197 -25.09 25.56 -18.70
C VAL A 197 -26.56 25.73 -19.06
N ARG A 198 -27.17 24.75 -19.75
CA ARG A 198 -28.62 24.73 -19.96
C ARG A 198 -29.36 24.07 -18.79
N GLY A 199 -30.12 24.89 -18.07
CA GLY A 199 -31.47 24.58 -17.57
C GLY A 199 -31.63 23.41 -16.60
N THR A 200 -31.52 23.69 -15.31
CA THR A 200 -32.21 22.94 -14.26
C THR A 200 -33.72 23.12 -14.43
N ALA A 201 -34.42 22.12 -14.94
CA ALA A 201 -35.87 22.02 -14.78
C ALA A 201 -36.30 20.56 -14.54
N GLY A 202 -36.36 20.20 -13.25
CA GLY A 202 -37.38 19.31 -12.68
C GLY A 202 -37.25 17.80 -12.85
N ARG A 203 -36.67 17.13 -11.85
CA ARG A 203 -37.36 16.14 -10.98
C ARG A 203 -36.46 15.80 -9.79
N GLY A 204 -36.98 16.01 -8.57
CA GLY A 204 -36.23 16.10 -7.32
C GLY A 204 -35.43 14.86 -6.90
N GLY A 205 -34.28 15.13 -6.30
CA GLY A 205 -33.35 14.17 -5.72
C GLY A 205 -31.92 14.67 -5.90
N LEU A 206 -31.48 15.61 -5.06
CA LEU A 206 -30.10 16.08 -4.99
C LEU A 206 -29.17 14.88 -4.68
N MET A 207 -28.64 14.24 -5.73
CA MET A 207 -27.35 13.59 -5.62
C MET A 207 -26.31 14.70 -5.82
N THR A 208 -25.97 15.40 -4.73
CA THR A 208 -24.76 16.22 -4.68
C THR A 208 -23.57 15.36 -5.09
N GLU A 209 -22.49 15.91 -5.65
CA GLU A 209 -21.30 15.16 -6.10
C GLU A 209 -20.81 14.10 -5.10
N ILE A 210 -20.97 14.38 -3.80
CA ILE A 210 -20.68 13.47 -2.69
C ILE A 210 -21.49 12.15 -2.76
N GLY A 211 -22.74 12.19 -3.21
CA GLY A 211 -23.60 11.02 -3.39
C GLY A 211 -23.17 10.11 -4.53
N MET A 212 -22.62 10.67 -5.62
CA MET A 212 -22.10 9.90 -6.75
C MET A 212 -20.79 9.18 -6.39
N ILE A 213 -19.89 9.86 -5.68
CA ILE A 213 -18.65 9.24 -5.18
C ILE A 213 -18.97 8.06 -4.25
N LYS A 214 -19.95 8.22 -3.36
CA LYS A 214 -20.37 7.14 -2.44
C LYS A 214 -20.94 5.92 -3.17
N SER A 215 -21.78 6.10 -4.19
CA SER A 215 -22.35 4.94 -4.91
C SER A 215 -21.30 4.19 -5.72
N ILE A 216 -20.34 4.90 -6.33
CA ILE A 216 -19.24 4.28 -7.10
C ILE A 216 -18.33 3.48 -6.18
N LEU A 217 -18.00 4.02 -4.99
CA LEU A 217 -17.18 3.31 -4.00
C LEU A 217 -17.90 2.05 -3.49
N ASP A 218 -19.18 2.14 -3.15
CA ASP A 218 -19.94 1.01 -2.61
C ASP A 218 -20.12 -0.14 -3.62
N ASP A 219 -20.36 0.18 -4.90
CA ASP A 219 -20.53 -0.84 -5.94
C ASP A 219 -19.20 -1.49 -6.37
N THR A 220 -18.12 -0.71 -6.38
CA THR A 220 -16.77 -1.23 -6.69
C THR A 220 -16.27 -2.17 -5.59
N ILE A 221 -16.49 -1.81 -4.32
CA ILE A 221 -16.12 -2.64 -3.16
C ILE A 221 -16.96 -3.93 -3.09
N ARG A 222 -18.27 -3.86 -3.39
CA ARG A 222 -19.14 -5.05 -3.44
C ARG A 222 -18.75 -6.02 -4.56
N SER A 223 -18.32 -5.51 -5.70
CA SER A 223 -17.85 -6.33 -6.82
C SER A 223 -16.57 -7.10 -6.45
N TYR A 224 -15.65 -6.44 -5.74
CA TYR A 224 -14.40 -7.08 -5.27
C TYR A 224 -14.65 -8.21 -4.25
N LYS A 225 -15.66 -8.06 -3.39
CA LYS A 225 -16.03 -9.06 -2.37
C LYS A 225 -16.72 -10.32 -2.94
N ARG A 226 -17.24 -10.25 -4.17
CA ARG A 226 -17.92 -11.37 -4.86
C ARG A 226 -17.00 -12.20 -5.75
N MET A 227 -15.76 -11.76 -5.98
CA MET A 227 -14.77 -12.46 -6.82
C MET A 227 -13.89 -13.45 -6.04
N ARG A 228 -14.17 -13.70 -4.76
CA ARG A 228 -13.52 -14.77 -3.97
C ARG A 228 -14.55 -15.84 -3.61
N PHE A 229 -14.59 -16.89 -4.43
CA PHE A 229 -15.06 -18.21 -4.01
C PHE A 229 -13.87 -19.00 -3.47
#